data_AF-A0A7Y5AU16-F1
#
_entry.id   AF-A0A7Y5AU16-F1
#
_cell.length_a   1.000
_cell.length_b   1.000
_cell.length_c   1.000
_cell.angle_alpha   90.00
_cell.angle_beta   90.00
_cell.angle_gamma   90.00
#
_symmetry.space_group_name_H-M   'P 1'
#
loop_
_entity.id
_entity.type
_entity.pdbx_description
1 polymer ?
#
loop_
_entity_poly.entity_id
_entity_poly.type
_entity_poly.pdbx_seq_one_letter_code
_entity_poly.pdbx_strand_id
1 'polypeptide(L)'
;LLTSVIFRGYYHLLDSLNSRVVIPLTPLQQSDKSYPKNLCPVVEIEGTKFALLTNQLTTVSVSFLQEKQTSLAAHRAHIIAAIDFLVTGI
;
A
#
# COMPACT_ATOMS: atom_id res chain seq x y z
N LEU A 1 0.53 -7.32 11.92
CA LEU A 1 1.85 -6.65 11.78
C LEU A 1 2.30 -6.51 10.31
N LEU A 2 1.39 -6.56 9.34
CA LEU A 2 1.56 -5.84 8.08
C LEU A 2 0.17 -5.31 7.69
N THR A 3 -0.22 -4.16 8.22
CA THR A 3 -1.32 -3.38 7.63
C THR A 3 -0.74 -2.83 6.34
N SER A 4 -0.80 -3.59 5.25
CA SER A 4 -0.11 -3.23 4.01
C SER A 4 -0.98 -3.51 2.79
N VAL A 5 -0.82 -2.70 1.75
CA VAL A 5 -1.47 -2.93 0.45
C VAL A 5 -0.69 -4.00 -0.29
N ILE A 6 -1.32 -5.15 -0.57
CA ILE A 6 -0.69 -6.25 -1.32
C ILE A 6 -0.98 -6.07 -2.81
N PHE A 7 0.07 -5.95 -3.63
CA PHE A 7 -0.07 -5.94 -5.08
C PHE A 7 -0.27 -7.36 -5.59
N ARG A 8 -1.52 -7.66 -5.99
CA ARG A 8 -1.82 -8.81 -6.83
C ARG A 8 -1.99 -8.33 -8.27
N GLY A 9 -1.21 -8.90 -9.18
CA GLY A 9 -1.40 -8.69 -10.62
C GLY A 9 -2.77 -9.22 -11.06
N TYR A 10 -3.26 -8.76 -12.21
CA TYR A 10 -4.40 -9.42 -12.87
C TYR A 10 -3.93 -10.80 -13.34
N TYR A 11 -4.76 -11.84 -13.10
CA TYR A 11 -4.53 -13.23 -13.55
C TYR A 11 -3.27 -13.92 -13.04
N HIS A 12 -3.21 -14.28 -11.75
CA HIS A 12 -2.31 -15.31 -11.18
C HIS A 12 -0.82 -15.23 -11.56
N LEU A 13 -0.35 -14.16 -12.22
CA LEU A 13 0.96 -14.10 -12.86
C LEU A 13 2.08 -14.11 -11.82
N LEU A 14 1.76 -13.56 -10.65
CA LEU A 14 2.66 -13.48 -9.51
C LEU A 14 2.39 -14.60 -8.50
N ASP A 15 1.49 -15.55 -8.78
CA ASP A 15 1.12 -16.57 -7.80
C ASP A 15 2.18 -17.63 -7.59
N SER A 16 3.02 -17.87 -8.59
CA SER A 16 4.21 -18.73 -8.47
C SER A 16 5.33 -18.10 -7.62
N LEU A 17 5.29 -16.80 -7.34
CA LEU A 17 6.31 -16.13 -6.54
C LEU A 17 6.05 -16.35 -5.05
N ASN A 18 7.13 -16.62 -4.30
CA ASN A 18 7.08 -16.78 -2.85
C ASN A 18 7.03 -15.45 -2.08
N SER A 19 6.96 -14.31 -2.77
CA SER A 19 6.84 -12.98 -2.16
C SER A 19 5.80 -12.12 -2.88
N ARG A 20 5.35 -11.05 -2.21
CA ARG A 20 4.49 -10.01 -2.79
C ARG A 20 5.08 -8.64 -2.53
N VAL A 21 4.97 -7.75 -3.51
CA VAL A 21 5.21 -6.32 -3.30
C VAL A 21 4.11 -5.77 -2.42
N VAL A 22 4.49 -4.96 -1.44
CA VAL A 22 3.58 -4.32 -0.50
C VAL A 22 3.94 -2.86 -0.28
N ILE A 23 2.93 -2.04 0.06
CA ILE A 23 3.13 -0.71 0.64
C ILE A 23 2.66 -0.74 2.10
N PRO A 24 3.50 -0.41 3.08
CA PRO A 24 3.10 -0.30 4.48
C PRO A 24 2.07 0.81 4.72
N LEU A 25 1.16 0.59 5.67
CA LEU A 25 0.19 1.59 6.14
C LEU A 25 0.56 2.01 7.56
N THR A 26 0.38 3.30 7.85
CA THR A 26 0.44 3.82 9.23
C THR A 26 -0.84 4.59 9.55
N PRO A 27 -1.45 4.42 10.73
CA PRO A 27 -2.56 5.27 11.16
C PRO A 27 -2.13 6.74 11.14
N LEU A 28 -3.02 7.62 10.69
CA LEU A 28 -2.81 9.06 10.82
C LEU A 28 -3.18 9.53 12.23
N GLN A 29 -2.22 10.14 12.91
CA GLN A 29 -2.42 10.80 14.20
C GLN A 29 -2.46 12.32 14.01
N GLN A 30 -3.11 13.03 14.95
CA GLN A 30 -3.28 14.50 14.87
C GLN A 30 -1.95 15.28 14.83
N SER A 31 -0.84 14.68 15.26
CA SER A 31 0.50 15.28 15.30
C SER A 31 1.36 14.96 14.08
N ASP A 32 0.89 14.12 13.15
CA ASP A 32 1.71 13.71 12.01
C ASP A 32 1.88 14.90 11.05
N LYS A 33 3.12 15.37 10.90
CA LYS A 33 3.51 16.28 9.80
C LYS A 33 2.93 15.71 8.51
N SER A 34 2.06 16.49 7.86
CA SER A 34 1.29 16.04 6.69
C SER A 34 2.21 15.32 5.70
N TYR A 35 2.00 14.01 5.54
CA TYR A 35 2.71 13.27 4.53
C TYR A 35 2.49 13.91 3.15
N PRO A 36 3.47 13.85 2.23
CA PRO A 36 3.30 14.42 0.90
C PRO A 36 2.16 13.69 0.19
N LYS A 37 1.06 14.39 -0.13
CA LYS A 37 -0.17 13.74 -0.63
C LYS A 37 0.02 12.91 -1.90
N ASN A 38 0.92 13.34 -2.77
CA ASN A 38 1.22 12.65 -4.04
C ASN A 38 2.03 11.37 -3.80
N LEU A 39 2.90 11.34 -2.79
CA LEU A 39 3.73 10.18 -2.46
C LEU A 39 3.05 9.24 -1.49
N CYS A 40 2.33 9.77 -0.50
CA CYS A 40 1.72 9.02 0.57
C CYS A 40 0.23 9.33 0.64
N PRO A 41 -0.58 8.76 -0.26
CA PRO A 41 -2.01 8.98 -0.28
C PRO A 41 -2.64 8.46 1.01
N VAL A 42 -3.74 9.10 1.40
CA VAL A 42 -4.52 8.71 2.58
C VAL A 42 -5.71 7.88 2.14
N VAL A 43 -5.92 6.76 2.82
CA VAL A 43 -7.10 5.90 2.65
C VAL A 43 -7.82 5.74 3.98
N GLU A 44 -9.09 5.36 3.92
CA GLU A 44 -9.88 5.05 5.10
C GLU A 44 -10.22 3.57 5.12
N ILE A 45 -9.92 2.91 6.23
CA ILE A 45 -10.20 1.49 6.47
C ILE A 45 -10.94 1.42 7.81
N GLU A 46 -12.18 0.92 7.80
CA GLU A 46 -13.00 0.75 9.01
C GLU A 46 -13.11 2.03 9.86
N GLY A 47 -13.30 3.19 9.21
CA GLY A 47 -13.41 4.50 9.87
C GLY A 47 -12.09 5.09 10.37
N THR A 48 -10.98 4.38 10.20
CA THR A 48 -9.63 4.85 10.57
C THR A 48 -8.87 5.29 9.33
N LYS A 49 -8.26 6.47 9.38
CA LYS A 49 -7.43 6.98 8.28
C LYS A 49 -6.01 6.45 8.38
N PHE A 50 -5.49 5.99 7.25
CA PHE A 50 -4.14 5.48 7.12
C PHE A 50 -3.40 6.21 5.99
N ALA A 51 -2.14 6.52 6.21
CA ALA A 51 -1.22 6.94 5.15
C ALA A 51 -0.55 5.71 4.53
N LEU A 52 -0.53 5.66 3.19
CA LEU A 52 0.26 4.68 2.44
C LEU A 52 1.70 5.17 2.39
N LEU A 53 2.63 4.45 3.01
CA LEU A 53 4.04 4.80 3.02
C LEU A 53 4.69 4.30 1.74
N THR A 54 4.34 4.88 0.59
CA THR A 54 4.81 4.40 -0.73
C THR A 54 6.32 4.43 -0.83
N ASN A 55 6.99 5.37 -0.16
CA ASN A 55 8.45 5.41 -0.02
C ASN A 55 9.06 4.19 0.70
N GLN A 56 8.25 3.38 1.39
CA GLN A 56 8.62 2.11 2.02
C GLN A 56 8.08 0.91 1.23
N LEU A 57 7.77 1.07 -0.06
CA LEU A 57 7.42 -0.02 -0.95
C LEU A 57 8.52 -1.10 -0.90
N THR A 58 8.11 -2.32 -0.58
CA THR A 58 9.03 -3.43 -0.32
C THR A 58 8.40 -4.76 -0.71
N THR A 59 9.12 -5.87 -0.50
CA THR A 59 8.60 -7.23 -0.69
C THR A 59 8.47 -7.94 0.66
N VAL A 60 7.44 -8.79 0.77
CA VAL A 60 7.20 -9.64 1.95
C VAL A 60 6.96 -11.07 1.47
N SER A 61 7.54 -12.06 2.17
CA SER A 61 7.27 -13.48 1.90
C SER A 61 5.78 -13.77 2.05
N VAL A 62 5.23 -14.60 1.17
CA VAL A 62 3.84 -15.07 1.27
C VAL A 62 3.58 -15.76 2.61
N SER A 63 4.60 -16.40 3.19
CA SER A 63 4.52 -17.03 4.52
C SER A 63 4.29 -16.04 5.68
N PHE A 64 4.59 -14.75 5.49
CA PHE A 64 4.34 -13.69 6.48
C PHE A 64 3.04 -12.93 6.21
N LEU A 65 2.36 -13.18 5.09
CA LEU A 65 1.09 -12.54 4.79
C LEU A 65 -0.02 -13.19 5.60
N GLN A 66 -0.75 -12.36 6.34
CA GLN A 66 -1.90 -12.77 7.13
C GLN A 66 -3.19 -12.70 6.30
N GLU A 67 -4.31 -13.06 6.90
CA GLU A 67 -5.62 -12.99 6.27
C GLU A 67 -5.92 -11.59 5.74
N LYS A 68 -6.51 -11.54 4.54
CA LYS A 68 -6.92 -10.29 3.90
C LYS A 68 -8.06 -9.66 4.71
N GLN A 69 -7.78 -8.54 5.37
CA GLN A 69 -8.80 -7.77 6.07
C GLN A 69 -9.75 -7.02 5.12
N THR A 70 -9.20 -6.33 4.12
CA THR A 70 -10.01 -5.54 3.16
C THR A 70 -9.33 -5.40 1.80
N SER A 71 -10.02 -4.76 0.85
CA SER A 71 -9.53 -4.46 -0.50
C SER A 71 -9.46 -2.96 -0.73
N LEU A 72 -8.29 -2.45 -1.11
CA LEU A 72 -8.13 -1.05 -1.56
C LEU A 72 -8.21 -0.91 -3.09
N ALA A 73 -8.87 -1.85 -3.77
CA ALA A 73 -9.01 -1.81 -5.23
C ALA A 73 -9.66 -0.52 -5.75
N ALA A 74 -10.58 0.08 -4.98
CA ALA A 74 -11.19 1.37 -5.30
C ALA A 74 -10.19 2.54 -5.30
N HIS A 75 -9.09 2.43 -4.54
CA HIS A 75 -8.03 3.44 -4.47
C HIS A 75 -6.89 3.18 -5.47
N ARG A 76 -7.06 2.21 -6.40
CA ARG A 76 -6.02 1.80 -7.34
C ARG A 76 -5.40 2.97 -8.10
N ALA A 77 -6.21 3.93 -8.57
CA ALA A 77 -5.70 5.08 -9.30
C ALA A 77 -4.69 5.91 -8.47
N HIS A 78 -5.02 6.22 -7.22
CA HIS A 78 -4.12 6.95 -6.32
C HIS A 78 -2.88 6.14 -5.94
N ILE A 79 -3.02 4.82 -5.76
CA ILE A 79 -1.89 3.95 -5.45
C ILE A 79 -0.90 3.90 -6.62
N ILE A 80 -1.40 3.77 -7.85
CA ILE A 80 -0.55 3.76 -9.05
C ILE A 80 0.12 5.12 -9.25
N ALA A 81 -0.63 6.23 -9.08
CA ALA A 81 -0.06 7.56 -9.16
C ALA A 81 1.06 7.79 -8.12
N ALA A 82 0.90 7.28 -6.90
CA ALA A 82 1.93 7.39 -5.87
C ALA A 82 3.19 6.57 -6.18
N ILE A 83 3.03 5.38 -6.79
CA ILE A 83 4.17 4.56 -7.26
C ILE A 83 4.85 5.24 -8.45
N ASP A 84 4.08 5.76 -9.39
CA ASP A 84 4.60 6.52 -10.52
C ASP A 84 5.41 7.71 -10.01
N PHE A 85 4.85 8.51 -9.12
CA PHE A 85 5.55 9.62 -8.47
C PHE A 85 6.84 9.18 -7.76
N LEU A 86 6.85 8.03 -7.09
CA LEU A 86 8.05 7.50 -6.44
C LEU A 86 9.14 7.12 -7.46
N VAL A 87 8.76 6.52 -8.59
CA VAL A 87 9.70 5.90 -9.55
C VAL A 87 10.11 6.87 -10.65
N THR A 88 9.18 7.66 -11.17
CA THR A 88 9.36 8.54 -12.33
C THR A 88 9.35 10.02 -11.95
N GLY A 89 8.79 10.38 -10.78
CA GLY A 89 8.71 11.77 -10.31
C GLY A 89 7.54 12.59 -10.88
N ILE A 90 6.60 11.93 -11.56
CA ILE A 90 5.44 12.55 -12.23
C ILE A 90 4.19 12.50 -11.34
#